data_AF-Q2HEC5-F1
#
_entry.id   AF-Q2HEC5-F1
#
_cell.length_a   1.000
_cell.length_b   1.000
_cell.length_c   1.000
_cell.angle_alpha   90.00
_cell.angle_beta   90.00
_cell.angle_gamma   90.00
#
_symmetry.space_group_name_H-M   'P 1'
#
loop_
_entity.id
_entity.type
_entity.pdbx_description
1 polymer ?
#
loop_
_entity_poly.entity_id
_entity_poly.type
_entity_poly.pdbx_seq_one_letter_code
_entity_poly.pdbx_strand_id
1 'polypeptide(L)'
;MAIQILSDLHLEAPKAYDVFDIEPRAPHLALLGDIGNVAAHKDDFFKFLARQLQKFRVVMLVPGNHEAYGSNWPETLDLLRAFQEDSKARKDASLGEFILLDRGVLRLPETNTVILGCSLFSYIPPESQMAVSMGLNDFFQTDKWDVEAHNDRHKRDLSWLNAQVAELEDSHANIVIFSHWSPTLHARASDPRHASSPVTSAFATDLSQEKCFKSGRVKLWAFGHTHYNCDFVVDREDGAGPLRLVANQRGYYFAQSEGFDGDKTVEV
;
A
#
# COMPACT_ATOMS: atom_id res chain seq x y z
N MET A 1 -9.31 -14.09 10.80
CA MET A 1 -7.83 -14.22 10.87
C MET A 1 -7.29 -12.81 10.96
N ALA A 2 -6.29 -12.54 11.78
CA ALA A 2 -5.76 -11.19 11.93
C ALA A 2 -4.61 -10.90 10.95
N ILE A 3 -4.55 -9.66 10.47
CA ILE A 3 -3.42 -9.07 9.74
C ILE A 3 -3.02 -7.78 10.48
N GLN A 4 -1.73 -7.63 10.81
CA GLN A 4 -1.18 -6.39 11.35
C GLN A 4 -0.83 -5.46 10.18
N ILE A 5 -1.26 -4.20 10.23
CA ILE A 5 -1.12 -3.25 9.11
C ILE A 5 -0.26 -2.06 9.54
N LEU A 6 0.77 -1.77 8.77
CA LEU A 6 1.64 -0.61 8.93
C LEU A 6 1.99 -0.02 7.58
N SER A 7 2.19 1.30 7.50
CA SER A 7 2.69 1.99 6.31
C SER A 7 3.45 3.26 6.68
N ASP A 8 4.09 3.87 5.69
CA ASP A 8 4.72 5.20 5.81
C ASP A 8 5.69 5.23 6.99
N LEU A 9 6.48 4.16 7.15
CA LEU A 9 7.44 4.03 8.25
C LEU A 9 8.63 4.96 8.07
N HIS A 10 8.97 5.30 6.82
CA HIS A 10 10.09 6.16 6.42
C HIS A 10 11.40 5.84 7.14
N LEU A 11 11.81 4.57 7.09
CA LEU A 11 13.01 4.09 7.79
C LEU A 11 14.31 4.57 7.14
N GLU A 12 14.26 5.29 6.02
CA GLU A 12 15.37 5.90 5.30
C GLU A 12 15.85 7.23 5.93
N ALA A 13 14.98 7.96 6.62
CA ALA A 13 15.23 9.35 7.02
C ALA A 13 14.69 9.68 8.44
N PRO A 14 15.51 9.54 9.49
CA PRO A 14 16.87 8.99 9.49
C PRO A 14 16.85 7.48 9.25
N LYS A 15 18.00 6.93 8.82
CA LYS A 15 18.17 5.48 8.71
C LYS A 15 17.87 4.81 10.05
N ALA A 16 16.79 4.04 10.08
CA ALA A 16 16.27 3.38 11.27
C ALA A 16 15.89 1.92 11.01
N TYR A 17 16.30 1.36 9.86
CA TYR A 17 16.00 -0.03 9.51
C TYR A 17 16.38 -0.99 10.64
N ASP A 18 17.58 -0.88 11.20
CA ASP A 18 18.13 -1.75 12.23
C ASP A 18 17.51 -1.58 13.62
N VAL A 19 17.00 -0.40 13.96
CA VAL A 19 16.45 -0.09 15.29
C VAL A 19 14.93 -0.13 15.38
N PHE A 20 14.21 -0.01 14.26
CA PHE A 20 12.75 -0.06 14.26
C PHE A 20 12.28 -1.52 14.37
N ASP A 21 11.59 -1.84 15.46
CA ASP A 21 11.04 -3.17 15.72
C ASP A 21 9.52 -3.17 15.59
N ILE A 22 8.99 -4.21 14.93
CA ILE A 22 7.56 -4.44 14.79
C ILE A 22 7.21 -5.64 15.65
N GLU A 23 6.55 -5.42 16.78
CA GLU A 23 6.14 -6.50 17.65
C GLU A 23 4.91 -7.23 17.07
N PRO A 24 4.91 -8.58 16.94
CA PRO A 24 3.84 -9.28 16.25
C PRO A 24 2.55 -9.27 17.06
N ARG A 25 1.50 -8.70 16.48
CA ARG A 25 0.12 -8.75 16.99
C ARG A 25 -0.80 -9.63 16.15
N ALA A 26 -0.29 -10.14 15.04
CA ALA A 26 -0.98 -11.04 14.13
C ALA A 26 0.02 -12.00 13.45
N PRO A 27 -0.43 -13.13 12.91
CA PRO A 27 0.44 -14.03 12.14
C PRO A 27 0.91 -13.45 10.81
N HIS A 28 0.20 -12.46 10.26
CA HIS A 28 0.50 -11.82 8.97
C HIS A 28 0.76 -10.34 9.18
N LEU A 29 1.78 -9.81 8.50
CA LEU A 29 2.11 -8.40 8.46
C LEU A 29 1.87 -7.86 7.05
N ALA A 30 1.16 -6.75 6.93
CA ALA A 30 1.00 -5.99 5.70
C ALA A 30 1.70 -4.63 5.83
N LEU A 31 2.71 -4.42 4.98
CA LEU A 31 3.46 -3.18 4.83
C LEU A 31 2.92 -2.45 3.60
N LEU A 32 2.16 -1.36 3.80
CA LEU A 32 1.40 -0.69 2.73
C LEU A 32 2.14 0.53 2.15
N GLY A 33 3.41 0.34 1.80
CA GLY A 33 4.26 1.33 1.14
C GLY A 33 4.95 2.30 2.09
N ASP A 34 5.95 2.98 1.54
CA ASP A 34 6.80 3.96 2.21
C ASP A 34 7.49 3.42 3.48
N ILE A 35 7.99 2.19 3.36
CA ILE A 35 8.84 1.56 4.36
C ILE A 35 10.27 2.12 4.26
N GLY A 36 10.70 2.38 3.03
CA GLY A 36 11.86 3.19 2.70
C GLY A 36 12.55 2.81 1.40
N ASN A 37 13.69 3.41 1.10
CA ASN A 37 14.30 3.32 -0.23
C ASN A 37 14.91 1.94 -0.51
N VAL A 38 14.43 1.24 -1.53
CA VAL A 38 14.85 -0.14 -1.83
C VAL A 38 16.24 -0.18 -2.45
N ALA A 39 16.47 0.56 -3.53
CA ALA A 39 17.74 0.50 -4.24
C ALA A 39 18.86 1.23 -3.47
N ALA A 40 18.58 2.45 -3.01
CA ALA A 40 19.57 3.26 -2.30
C ALA A 40 20.01 2.64 -0.97
N HIS A 41 19.11 1.96 -0.26
CA HIS A 41 19.38 1.33 1.05
C HIS A 41 19.24 -0.19 1.03
N LYS A 42 19.53 -0.82 -0.12
CA LYS A 42 19.31 -2.23 -0.41
C LYS A 42 19.62 -3.19 0.74
N ASP A 43 20.84 -3.13 1.28
CA ASP A 43 21.27 -4.08 2.31
C ASP A 43 20.51 -3.87 3.63
N ASP A 44 20.27 -2.62 4.02
CA ASP A 44 19.56 -2.28 5.25
C ASP A 44 18.07 -2.62 5.15
N PHE A 45 17.45 -2.28 4.01
CA PHE A 45 16.05 -2.57 3.70
C PHE A 45 15.77 -4.08 3.70
N PHE A 46 16.61 -4.89 3.03
CA PHE A 46 16.40 -6.33 2.99
C PHE A 46 16.77 -7.03 4.31
N LYS A 47 17.70 -6.50 5.11
CA LYS A 47 17.91 -6.97 6.50
C LYS A 47 16.70 -6.67 7.38
N PHE A 48 16.02 -5.54 7.18
CA PHE A 48 14.77 -5.25 7.86
C PHE A 48 13.68 -6.25 7.49
N LEU A 49 13.41 -6.49 6.20
CA LEU A 49 12.42 -7.48 5.77
C LEU A 49 12.74 -8.89 6.27
N ALA A 50 14.01 -9.30 6.20
CA ALA A 50 14.44 -10.62 6.67
C ALA A 50 14.17 -10.83 8.17
N ARG A 51 14.28 -9.79 9.01
CA ARG A 51 13.90 -9.87 10.43
C ARG A 51 12.39 -10.01 10.62
N GLN A 52 11.58 -9.37 9.78
CA GLN A 52 10.13 -9.56 9.85
C GLN A 52 9.74 -11.00 9.49
N LEU A 53 10.43 -11.63 8.53
CA LEU A 53 10.23 -13.04 8.21
C LEU A 53 10.60 -14.00 9.35
N GLN A 54 11.37 -13.56 10.35
CA GLN A 54 11.62 -14.36 11.56
C GLN A 54 10.48 -14.27 12.58
N LYS A 55 9.64 -13.23 12.48
CA LYS A 55 8.60 -12.89 13.46
C LYS A 55 7.18 -13.19 12.96
N PHE A 56 6.96 -13.15 11.65
CA PHE A 56 5.65 -13.32 11.00
C PHE A 56 5.63 -14.52 10.06
N ARG A 57 4.45 -15.16 9.91
CA ARG A 57 4.26 -16.26 8.96
C ARG A 57 4.25 -15.78 7.52
N VAL A 58 3.69 -14.59 7.28
CA VAL A 58 3.66 -13.93 5.97
C VAL A 58 3.93 -12.45 6.16
N VAL A 59 4.82 -11.90 5.35
CA VAL A 59 5.08 -10.46 5.26
C VAL A 59 4.73 -10.01 3.84
N MET A 60 3.66 -9.25 3.73
CA MET A 60 3.20 -8.64 2.48
C MET A 60 3.75 -7.23 2.35
N LEU A 61 4.21 -6.86 1.16
CA LEU A 61 4.64 -5.49 0.83
C LEU A 61 3.89 -4.99 -0.40
N VAL A 62 3.17 -3.87 -0.25
CA VAL A 62 2.78 -3.02 -1.38
C VAL A 62 3.84 -1.93 -1.50
N PRO A 63 4.48 -1.72 -2.67
CA PRO A 63 5.42 -0.61 -2.84
C PRO A 63 4.70 0.75 -2.88
N GLY A 64 5.21 1.72 -2.14
CA GLY A 64 4.91 3.14 -2.23
C GLY A 64 5.95 3.92 -3.04
N ASN A 65 5.85 5.24 -3.07
CA ASN A 65 6.75 6.11 -3.83
C ASN A 65 8.18 6.11 -3.25
N HIS A 66 8.33 6.06 -1.92
CA HIS A 66 9.65 6.07 -1.29
C HIS A 66 10.45 4.80 -1.57
N GLU A 67 9.82 3.67 -1.90
CA GLU A 67 10.56 2.48 -2.35
C GLU A 67 11.44 2.76 -3.58
N ALA A 68 10.99 3.65 -4.48
CA ALA A 68 11.67 3.97 -5.74
C ALA A 68 12.61 5.20 -5.67
N TYR A 69 12.62 5.95 -4.56
CA TYR A 69 13.48 7.11 -4.39
C TYR A 69 14.97 6.75 -4.49
N GLY A 70 15.73 7.59 -5.21
CA GLY A 70 17.14 7.36 -5.52
C GLY A 70 17.37 6.27 -6.59
N SER A 71 16.32 5.84 -7.29
CA SER A 71 16.34 4.84 -8.37
C SER A 71 15.11 5.03 -9.27
N ASN A 72 14.64 3.97 -9.93
CA ASN A 72 13.46 3.93 -10.79
C ASN A 72 12.58 2.71 -10.46
N TRP A 73 11.33 2.76 -10.89
CA TRP A 73 10.34 1.71 -10.66
C TRP A 73 10.73 0.32 -11.18
N PRO A 74 11.24 0.16 -12.44
CA PRO A 74 11.69 -1.15 -12.92
C PRO A 74 12.76 -1.79 -12.02
N GLU A 75 13.83 -1.07 -11.71
CA GLU A 75 14.92 -1.58 -10.86
C GLU A 75 14.43 -1.92 -9.44
N THR A 76 13.62 -1.04 -8.85
CA THR A 76 13.02 -1.24 -7.53
C THR A 76 12.20 -2.54 -7.48
N LEU A 77 11.33 -2.76 -8.47
CA LEU A 77 10.50 -3.96 -8.54
C LEU A 77 11.33 -5.21 -8.81
N ASP A 78 12.37 -5.13 -9.62
CA ASP A 78 13.26 -6.27 -9.89
C ASP A 78 14.04 -6.69 -8.64
N LEU A 79 14.50 -5.73 -7.82
CA LEU A 79 15.13 -6.01 -6.53
C LEU A 79 14.16 -6.69 -5.55
N LEU A 80 12.93 -6.19 -5.45
CA LEU A 80 11.90 -6.78 -4.57
C LEU A 80 11.51 -8.20 -5.02
N ARG A 81 11.39 -8.43 -6.34
CA ARG A 81 11.12 -9.77 -6.89
C ARG A 81 12.28 -10.72 -6.65
N ALA A 82 13.52 -10.27 -6.84
CA ALA A 82 14.70 -11.08 -6.55
C ALA A 82 14.74 -11.50 -5.07
N PHE A 83 14.44 -10.58 -4.14
CA PHE A 83 14.34 -10.90 -2.72
C PHE A 83 13.25 -11.95 -2.42
N GLN A 84 12.08 -11.84 -3.07
CA GLN A 84 11.02 -12.83 -2.94
C GLN A 84 11.46 -14.22 -3.39
N GLU A 85 12.09 -14.31 -4.56
CA GLU A 85 12.56 -15.60 -5.10
C GLU A 85 13.69 -16.19 -4.24
N ASP A 86 14.64 -15.37 -3.79
CA ASP A 86 15.70 -15.78 -2.87
C ASP A 86 15.14 -16.30 -1.55
N SER A 87 14.13 -15.62 -0.99
CA SER A 87 13.46 -16.05 0.25
C SER A 87 12.80 -17.42 0.07
N LYS A 88 12.12 -17.64 -1.06
CA LYS A 88 11.49 -18.94 -1.38
C LYS A 88 12.53 -20.04 -1.62
N ALA A 89 13.65 -19.72 -2.27
CA ALA A 89 14.70 -20.68 -2.61
C ALA A 89 15.44 -21.22 -1.38
N ARG A 90 15.54 -20.44 -0.28
CA ARG A 90 16.21 -20.85 0.96
C ARG A 90 15.55 -22.06 1.63
N LYS A 91 14.25 -22.30 1.41
CA LYS A 91 13.46 -23.42 1.98
C LYS A 91 13.63 -23.62 3.49
N ASP A 92 13.89 -22.53 4.23
CA ASP A 92 13.98 -22.57 5.68
C ASP A 92 12.57 -22.49 6.26
N ALA A 93 12.06 -23.62 6.73
CA ALA A 93 10.71 -23.72 7.30
C ALA A 93 10.53 -22.94 8.62
N SER A 94 11.62 -22.42 9.21
CA SER A 94 11.55 -21.53 10.38
C SER A 94 11.26 -20.07 10.02
N LEU A 95 11.38 -19.69 8.75
CA LEU A 95 11.08 -18.35 8.26
C LEU A 95 9.69 -18.30 7.63
N GLY A 96 9.04 -17.13 7.76
CA GLY A 96 7.83 -16.79 7.03
C GLY A 96 8.05 -16.55 5.55
N GLU A 97 6.96 -16.38 4.83
CA GLU A 97 6.95 -16.08 3.40
C GLU A 97 6.89 -14.58 3.14
N PHE A 98 7.75 -14.08 2.25
CA PHE A 98 7.62 -12.74 1.71
C PHE A 98 6.73 -12.74 0.47
N ILE A 99 5.79 -11.80 0.39
CA ILE A 99 4.86 -11.65 -0.73
C ILE A 99 4.87 -10.20 -1.21
N LEU A 100 5.37 -9.98 -2.41
CA LEU A 100 5.27 -8.70 -3.09
C LEU A 100 3.88 -8.54 -3.73
N LEU A 101 3.16 -7.49 -3.33
CA LEU A 101 1.85 -7.14 -3.85
C LEU A 101 1.97 -6.03 -4.92
N ASP A 102 2.54 -6.37 -6.07
CA ASP A 102 2.59 -5.54 -7.29
C ASP A 102 1.62 -6.12 -8.34
N ARG A 103 0.33 -5.79 -8.21
CA ARG A 103 -0.78 -6.51 -8.88
C ARG A 103 -0.78 -7.99 -8.48
N GLY A 104 -0.63 -8.24 -7.18
CA GLY A 104 -0.58 -9.56 -6.58
C GLY A 104 -1.93 -10.04 -6.06
N VAL A 105 -2.12 -11.37 -6.07
CA VAL A 105 -3.30 -12.04 -5.53
C VAL A 105 -2.84 -13.07 -4.50
N LEU A 106 -3.31 -12.95 -3.26
CA LEU A 106 -3.08 -13.93 -2.20
C LEU A 106 -4.42 -14.51 -1.76
N ARG A 107 -4.56 -15.83 -1.81
CA ARG A 107 -5.76 -16.53 -1.36
C ARG A 107 -5.51 -17.08 0.04
N LEU A 108 -6.48 -16.88 0.93
CA LEU A 108 -6.52 -17.41 2.30
C LEU A 108 -7.73 -18.36 2.42
N PRO A 109 -7.60 -19.64 2.02
CA PRO A 109 -8.72 -20.58 1.97
C PRO A 109 -9.41 -20.78 3.32
N GLU A 110 -8.66 -20.73 4.42
CA GLU A 110 -9.13 -20.91 5.78
C GLU A 110 -10.12 -19.84 6.25
N THR A 111 -10.10 -18.65 5.65
CA THR A 111 -11.08 -17.57 5.92
C THR A 111 -11.99 -17.28 4.73
N ASN A 112 -11.84 -18.01 3.62
CA ASN A 112 -12.53 -17.71 2.35
C ASN A 112 -12.32 -16.23 1.93
N THR A 113 -11.09 -15.75 2.11
CA THR A 113 -10.70 -14.37 1.79
C THR A 113 -9.64 -14.36 0.68
N VAL A 114 -9.74 -13.39 -0.23
CA VAL A 114 -8.73 -13.09 -1.23
C VAL A 114 -8.21 -11.67 -0.99
N ILE A 115 -6.90 -11.55 -0.86
CA ILE A 115 -6.20 -10.27 -0.77
C ILE A 115 -5.72 -9.91 -2.18
N LEU A 116 -6.10 -8.72 -2.64
CA LEU A 116 -5.59 -8.09 -3.86
C LEU A 116 -4.69 -6.94 -3.43
N GLY A 117 -3.52 -6.82 -4.04
CA GLY A 117 -2.66 -5.67 -3.74
C GLY A 117 -1.86 -5.14 -4.92
N CYS A 118 -1.77 -3.81 -4.98
CA CYS A 118 -1.01 -3.05 -5.96
C CYS A 118 -0.78 -1.64 -5.40
N SER A 119 0.26 -0.94 -5.86
CA SER A 119 0.51 0.45 -5.45
C SER A 119 -0.72 1.33 -5.64
N LEU A 120 -1.39 1.21 -6.80
CA LEU A 120 -2.59 1.97 -7.19
C LEU A 120 -2.34 3.48 -7.18
N PHE A 121 -1.30 3.94 -7.89
CA PHE A 121 -1.01 5.36 -8.09
C PHE A 121 -2.29 6.16 -8.31
N SER A 122 -2.38 7.38 -7.79
CA SER A 122 -3.53 8.25 -8.04
C SER A 122 -3.55 8.79 -9.48
N TYR A 123 -4.70 9.27 -9.93
CA TYR A 123 -4.86 10.02 -11.17
C TYR A 123 -4.60 11.52 -10.94
N ILE A 124 -3.66 12.07 -11.71
CA ILE A 124 -3.37 13.51 -11.74
C ILE A 124 -4.01 14.10 -13.00
N PRO A 125 -5.06 14.93 -12.86
CA PRO A 125 -5.72 15.51 -14.02
C PRO A 125 -4.87 16.63 -14.64
N PRO A 126 -5.06 16.95 -15.94
CA PRO A 126 -4.23 17.94 -16.65
C PRO A 126 -4.14 19.30 -15.96
N GLU A 127 -5.22 19.77 -15.34
CA GLU A 127 -5.29 21.05 -14.63
C GLU A 127 -4.39 21.10 -13.38
N SER A 128 -4.07 19.95 -12.78
CA SER A 128 -3.21 19.86 -11.58
C SER A 128 -1.77 19.47 -11.92
N GLN A 129 -1.50 19.07 -13.17
CA GLN A 129 -0.21 18.51 -13.59
C GLN A 129 0.99 19.39 -13.23
N MET A 130 0.93 20.70 -13.50
CA MET A 130 2.04 21.61 -13.21
C MET A 130 2.29 21.78 -11.70
N ALA A 131 1.21 21.94 -10.92
CA ALA A 131 1.33 22.09 -9.48
C ALA A 131 1.91 20.82 -8.83
N VAL A 132 1.44 19.64 -9.29
CA VAL A 132 1.89 18.34 -8.80
C VAL A 132 3.33 18.05 -9.20
N SER A 133 3.69 18.20 -10.47
CA SER A 133 5.03 17.86 -10.95
C SER A 133 6.13 18.72 -10.33
N MET A 134 5.80 19.98 -9.99
CA MET A 134 6.73 20.87 -9.30
C MET A 134 6.66 20.77 -7.77
N GLY A 135 5.55 20.29 -7.23
CA GLY A 135 5.27 20.30 -5.79
C GLY A 135 5.66 19.01 -5.06
N LEU A 136 5.75 17.88 -5.76
CA LEU A 136 6.08 16.59 -5.15
C LEU A 136 7.51 16.14 -5.46
N ASN A 137 8.16 15.63 -4.42
CA ASN A 137 9.49 15.04 -4.50
C ASN A 137 9.53 13.80 -5.40
N ASP A 138 8.42 13.09 -5.59
CA ASP A 138 8.33 11.87 -6.40
C ASP A 138 8.93 12.05 -7.79
N PHE A 139 8.67 13.20 -8.43
CA PHE A 139 9.13 13.53 -9.78
C PHE A 139 10.58 14.03 -9.85
N PHE A 140 11.23 14.21 -8.70
CA PHE A 140 12.63 14.62 -8.59
C PHE A 140 13.53 13.52 -8.02
N GLN A 141 12.98 12.68 -7.14
CA GLN A 141 13.69 11.61 -6.45
C GLN A 141 13.62 10.27 -7.20
N THR A 142 12.71 10.13 -8.16
CA THR A 142 12.55 8.92 -8.96
C THR A 142 12.98 9.18 -10.41
N ASP A 143 13.94 8.38 -10.87
CA ASP A 143 14.46 8.46 -12.23
C ASP A 143 13.39 8.04 -13.25
N LYS A 144 13.31 8.80 -14.36
CA LYS A 144 12.37 8.56 -15.47
C LYS A 144 10.91 8.49 -15.01
N TRP A 145 10.55 9.38 -14.09
CA TRP A 145 9.21 9.47 -13.54
C TRP A 145 8.62 10.86 -13.79
N ASP A 146 7.57 10.91 -14.60
CA ASP A 146 6.78 12.10 -14.86
C ASP A 146 5.29 11.81 -14.63
N VAL A 147 4.45 12.83 -14.80
CA VAL A 147 3.01 12.72 -14.57
C VAL A 147 2.34 11.77 -15.56
N GLU A 148 2.86 11.65 -16.78
CA GLU A 148 2.34 10.71 -17.79
C GLU A 148 2.60 9.27 -17.34
N ALA A 149 3.84 8.95 -16.96
CA ALA A 149 4.21 7.64 -16.43
C ALA A 149 3.42 7.27 -15.16
N HIS A 150 3.20 8.24 -14.26
CA HIS A 150 2.37 8.07 -13.06
C HIS A 150 0.92 7.71 -13.41
N ASN A 151 0.30 8.47 -14.31
CA ASN A 151 -1.08 8.23 -14.75
C ASN A 151 -1.26 6.92 -15.53
N ASP A 152 -0.27 6.53 -16.34
CA ASP A 152 -0.25 5.24 -17.01
C ASP A 152 -0.25 4.08 -16.01
N ARG A 153 0.46 4.25 -14.90
CA ARG A 153 0.54 3.25 -13.82
C ARG A 153 -0.75 3.20 -13.01
N HIS A 154 -1.37 4.34 -12.74
CA HIS A 154 -2.75 4.41 -12.20
C HIS A 154 -3.71 3.60 -13.06
N LYS A 155 -3.77 3.91 -14.36
CA LYS A 155 -4.69 3.25 -15.31
C LYS A 155 -4.46 1.74 -15.37
N ARG A 156 -3.19 1.32 -15.40
CA ARG A 156 -2.81 -0.10 -15.41
C ARG A 156 -3.30 -0.81 -14.14
N ASP A 157 -3.02 -0.24 -12.97
CA ASP A 157 -3.33 -0.87 -11.68
C ASP A 157 -4.85 -0.90 -11.43
N LEU A 158 -5.56 0.18 -11.75
CA LEU A 158 -7.03 0.24 -11.66
C LEU A 158 -7.71 -0.77 -12.60
N SER A 159 -7.25 -0.87 -13.84
CA SER A 159 -7.76 -1.85 -14.82
C SER A 159 -7.60 -3.28 -14.30
N TRP A 160 -6.41 -3.63 -13.80
CA TRP A 160 -6.16 -4.94 -13.20
C TRP A 160 -7.06 -5.19 -11.98
N LEU A 161 -7.18 -4.23 -11.07
CA LEU A 161 -7.94 -4.38 -9.84
C LEU A 161 -9.43 -4.60 -10.13
N ASN A 162 -10.00 -3.81 -11.06
CA ASN A 162 -11.38 -4.00 -11.52
C ASN A 162 -11.60 -5.35 -12.19
N ALA A 163 -10.64 -5.84 -12.98
CA ALA A 163 -10.71 -7.16 -13.60
C ALA A 163 -10.70 -8.29 -12.56
N GLN A 164 -9.79 -8.21 -11.57
CA GLN A 164 -9.72 -9.22 -10.51
C GLN A 164 -10.98 -9.24 -9.64
N VAL A 165 -11.52 -8.07 -9.29
CA VAL A 165 -12.76 -8.00 -8.51
C VAL A 165 -13.91 -8.60 -9.31
N ALA A 166 -14.05 -8.27 -10.59
CA ALA A 166 -15.09 -8.85 -11.45
C ALA A 166 -14.98 -10.38 -11.56
N GLU A 167 -13.76 -10.93 -11.68
CA GLU A 167 -13.54 -12.38 -11.68
C GLU A 167 -13.98 -13.04 -10.35
N LEU A 168 -13.80 -12.34 -9.24
CA LEU A 168 -14.12 -12.83 -7.90
C LEU A 168 -15.57 -12.55 -7.48
N GLU A 169 -16.36 -11.78 -8.23
CA GLU A 169 -17.74 -11.45 -7.87
C GLU A 169 -18.65 -12.67 -7.78
N ASP A 170 -18.47 -13.59 -8.74
CA ASP A 170 -19.16 -14.87 -8.80
C ASP A 170 -18.61 -15.88 -7.77
N SER A 171 -17.44 -15.60 -7.19
CA SER A 171 -16.93 -16.37 -6.07
C SER A 171 -17.67 -15.99 -4.78
N HIS A 172 -17.79 -16.93 -3.84
CA HIS A 172 -18.27 -16.62 -2.49
C HIS A 172 -17.21 -16.00 -1.59
N ALA A 173 -16.02 -15.64 -2.10
CA ALA A 173 -14.93 -15.13 -1.31
C ALA A 173 -15.14 -13.67 -0.88
N ASN A 174 -14.65 -13.33 0.31
CA ASN A 174 -14.47 -11.93 0.71
C ASN A 174 -13.21 -11.39 0.04
N ILE A 175 -13.24 -10.12 -0.35
CA ILE A 175 -12.10 -9.43 -0.95
C ILE A 175 -11.57 -8.38 0.02
N VAL A 176 -10.27 -8.38 0.20
CA VAL A 176 -9.50 -7.37 0.91
C VAL A 176 -8.56 -6.71 -0.10
N ILE A 177 -8.51 -5.38 -0.11
CA ILE A 177 -7.64 -4.64 -1.02
C ILE A 177 -6.58 -3.90 -0.21
N PHE A 178 -5.33 -4.03 -0.65
CA PHE A 178 -4.19 -3.30 -0.12
C PHE A 178 -3.60 -2.41 -1.21
N SER A 179 -3.55 -1.11 -0.96
CA SER A 179 -2.87 -0.14 -1.82
C SER A 179 -1.92 0.74 -1.02
N HIS A 180 -1.10 1.55 -1.70
CA HIS A 180 -0.38 2.63 -1.03
C HIS A 180 -1.14 3.94 -1.16
N TRP A 181 -1.53 4.33 -2.38
CA TRP A 181 -2.34 5.52 -2.60
C TRP A 181 -3.80 5.32 -2.17
N SER A 182 -4.44 6.42 -1.77
CA SER A 182 -5.81 6.41 -1.26
C SER A 182 -6.85 6.23 -2.38
N PRO A 183 -7.84 5.33 -2.21
CA PRO A 183 -8.91 5.08 -3.18
C PRO A 183 -10.10 6.03 -3.03
N THR A 184 -10.01 7.05 -2.18
CA THR A 184 -11.14 7.94 -1.89
C THR A 184 -10.71 9.38 -1.60
N LEU A 185 -11.60 10.32 -1.93
CA LEU A 185 -11.53 11.72 -1.51
C LEU A 185 -12.42 12.01 -0.29
N HIS A 186 -12.96 10.98 0.39
CA HIS A 186 -13.79 11.20 1.56
C HIS A 186 -13.02 11.99 2.63
N ALA A 187 -13.64 13.03 3.19
CA ALA A 187 -13.04 13.91 4.21
C ALA A 187 -12.54 13.21 5.49
N ARG A 188 -12.89 11.93 5.71
CA ARG A 188 -12.40 11.13 6.85
C ARG A 188 -11.11 10.38 6.54
N ALA A 189 -10.66 10.37 5.29
CA ALA A 189 -9.45 9.71 4.80
C ALA A 189 -8.35 10.71 4.40
N SER A 190 -8.59 12.01 4.59
CA SER A 190 -7.68 13.08 4.20
C SER A 190 -7.63 14.13 5.29
N ASP A 191 -6.46 14.71 5.50
CA ASP A 191 -6.27 15.78 6.45
C ASP A 191 -7.00 17.06 5.97
N PRO A 192 -7.91 17.63 6.77
CA PRO A 192 -8.63 18.85 6.40
C PRO A 192 -7.71 20.03 6.05
N ARG A 193 -6.48 20.07 6.57
CA ARG A 193 -5.46 21.10 6.25
C ARG A 193 -5.05 21.09 4.78
N HIS A 194 -5.24 19.97 4.08
CA HIS A 194 -4.88 19.77 2.69
C HIS A 194 -6.09 19.78 1.73
N ALA A 195 -7.30 20.01 2.23
CA ALA A 195 -8.53 19.94 1.43
C ALA A 195 -8.53 20.84 0.18
N SER A 196 -7.82 21.98 0.23
CA SER A 196 -7.69 22.93 -0.89
C SER A 196 -6.29 22.93 -1.53
N SER A 197 -5.46 21.92 -1.24
CA SER A 197 -4.10 21.85 -1.78
C SER A 197 -4.13 21.60 -3.30
N PRO A 198 -3.35 22.33 -4.10
CA PRO A 198 -3.30 22.13 -5.55
C PRO A 198 -2.62 20.81 -5.95
N VAL A 199 -2.05 20.07 -5.00
CA VAL A 199 -1.37 18.79 -5.23
C VAL A 199 -2.14 17.57 -4.72
N THR A 200 -3.37 17.75 -4.21
CA THR A 200 -4.15 16.66 -3.59
C THR A 200 -4.38 15.47 -4.53
N SER A 201 -4.49 15.69 -5.83
CA SER A 201 -4.68 14.62 -6.83
C SER A 201 -3.50 13.63 -6.90
N ALA A 202 -2.33 13.98 -6.36
CA ALA A 202 -1.18 13.10 -6.31
C ALA A 202 -1.21 12.10 -5.13
N PHE A 203 -2.18 12.25 -4.22
CA PHE A 203 -2.31 11.42 -3.02
C PHE A 203 -3.52 10.48 -3.06
N ALA A 204 -4.58 10.91 -3.75
CA ALA A 204 -5.86 10.21 -3.71
C ALA A 204 -6.63 10.35 -5.03
N THR A 205 -7.47 9.36 -5.32
CA THR A 205 -8.43 9.40 -6.44
C THR A 205 -9.75 8.87 -5.94
N ASP A 206 -10.85 9.52 -6.31
CA ASP A 206 -12.18 9.01 -5.97
C ASP A 206 -12.53 7.83 -6.87
N LEU A 207 -12.43 6.62 -6.32
CA LEU A 207 -12.79 5.38 -7.01
C LEU A 207 -14.22 4.92 -6.69
N SER A 208 -15.06 5.75 -6.06
CA SER A 208 -16.44 5.37 -5.65
C SER A 208 -17.30 4.83 -6.81
N GLN A 209 -16.97 5.20 -8.04
CA GLN A 209 -17.68 4.76 -9.24
C GLN A 209 -17.13 3.47 -9.87
N GLU A 210 -15.97 3.00 -9.43
CA GLU A 210 -15.25 1.84 -9.97
C GLU A 210 -15.77 0.51 -9.40
N LYS A 211 -15.63 -0.57 -10.17
CA LYS A 211 -16.11 -1.91 -9.76
C LYS A 211 -15.45 -2.38 -8.48
N CYS A 212 -14.14 -2.14 -8.34
CA CYS A 212 -13.37 -2.50 -7.14
C CYS A 212 -13.89 -1.81 -5.87
N PHE A 213 -14.51 -0.64 -5.99
CA PHE A 213 -15.12 0.04 -4.86
C PHE A 213 -16.57 -0.40 -4.65
N LYS A 214 -17.34 -0.52 -5.74
CA LYS A 214 -18.78 -0.87 -5.70
C LYS A 214 -19.06 -2.31 -5.35
N SER A 215 -18.13 -3.24 -5.55
CA SER A 215 -18.42 -4.66 -5.38
C SER A 215 -18.66 -5.03 -3.91
N GLY A 216 -19.83 -5.58 -3.61
CA GLY A 216 -20.18 -6.02 -2.26
C GLY A 216 -19.31 -7.16 -1.70
N ARG A 217 -18.47 -7.78 -2.53
CA ARG A 217 -17.44 -8.74 -2.08
C ARG A 217 -16.26 -8.08 -1.40
N VAL A 218 -15.96 -6.83 -1.74
CA VAL A 218 -14.89 -6.06 -1.11
C VAL A 218 -15.36 -5.59 0.26
N LYS A 219 -14.72 -6.10 1.32
CA LYS A 219 -15.09 -5.85 2.71
C LYS A 219 -14.17 -4.84 3.40
N LEU A 220 -12.91 -4.81 2.99
CA LEU A 220 -11.87 -3.98 3.56
C LEU A 220 -10.97 -3.44 2.45
N TRP A 221 -10.62 -2.16 2.55
CA TRP A 221 -9.56 -1.55 1.76
C TRP A 221 -8.61 -0.80 2.70
N ALA A 222 -7.35 -1.23 2.76
CA ALA A 222 -6.32 -0.55 3.53
C ALA A 222 -5.31 0.17 2.62
N PHE A 223 -4.88 1.36 3.01
CA PHE A 223 -3.99 2.24 2.23
C PHE A 223 -3.06 3.09 3.12
N GLY A 224 -2.16 3.86 2.50
CA GLY A 224 -1.19 4.77 3.13
C GLY A 224 -1.09 6.13 2.42
N HIS A 225 0.13 6.67 2.28
CA HIS A 225 0.54 7.86 1.50
C HIS A 225 0.01 9.23 1.97
N THR A 226 -1.20 9.29 2.51
CA THR A 226 -1.85 10.56 2.88
C THR A 226 -1.33 11.16 4.19
N HIS A 227 -0.53 10.40 4.94
CA HIS A 227 -0.09 10.67 6.30
C HIS A 227 -1.24 11.02 7.26
N TYR A 228 -2.40 10.43 7.02
CA TYR A 228 -3.61 10.65 7.80
C TYR A 228 -4.26 9.33 8.16
N ASN A 229 -4.29 9.02 9.46
CA ASN A 229 -4.83 7.76 9.95
C ASN A 229 -6.36 7.80 10.01
N CYS A 230 -6.98 6.71 9.56
CA CYS A 230 -8.42 6.59 9.56
C CYS A 230 -8.87 5.14 9.67
N ASP A 231 -10.04 4.92 10.25
CA ASP A 231 -10.71 3.63 10.28
C ASP A 231 -12.21 3.87 10.33
N PHE A 232 -12.87 3.70 9.20
CA PHE A 232 -14.29 3.98 9.10
C PHE A 232 -14.98 3.15 8.04
N VAL A 233 -16.29 3.05 8.18
CA VAL A 233 -17.15 2.40 7.20
C VAL A 233 -17.80 3.45 6.31
N VAL A 234 -17.83 3.16 5.02
CA VAL A 234 -18.65 3.86 4.02
C VAL A 234 -19.79 2.95 3.59
N ASP A 235 -20.97 3.54 3.49
CA ASP A 235 -22.09 2.91 2.82
C ASP A 235 -21.92 3.12 1.31
N ARG A 236 -22.19 2.06 0.55
CA ARG A 236 -22.12 2.08 -0.91
C ARG A 236 -23.52 2.11 -1.49
N GLU A 237 -23.62 2.68 -2.69
CA GLU A 237 -24.86 2.74 -3.45
C GLU A 237 -25.35 1.32 -3.80
N ASP A 238 -26.61 1.24 -4.25
CA ASP A 238 -27.23 0.03 -4.80
C ASP A 238 -27.23 -1.22 -3.90
N GLY A 239 -27.09 -1.03 -2.58
CA GLY A 239 -27.15 -2.13 -1.61
C GLY A 239 -25.93 -3.05 -1.65
N ALA A 240 -24.80 -2.59 -2.20
CA ALA A 240 -23.53 -3.32 -2.19
C ALA A 240 -22.99 -3.60 -0.77
N GLY A 241 -23.59 -3.00 0.26
CA GLY A 241 -23.21 -3.17 1.65
C GLY A 241 -21.98 -2.34 2.03
N PRO A 242 -21.58 -2.38 3.30
CA PRO A 242 -20.53 -1.53 3.83
C PRO A 242 -19.15 -1.90 3.25
N LEU A 243 -18.29 -0.88 3.08
CA LEU A 243 -16.86 -1.04 2.85
C LEU A 243 -16.12 -0.37 4.02
N ARG A 244 -15.21 -1.10 4.67
CA ARG A 244 -14.32 -0.52 5.68
C ARG A 244 -13.07 0.01 5.00
N LEU A 245 -12.75 1.27 5.24
CA LEU A 245 -11.53 1.95 4.79
C LEU A 245 -10.60 2.15 5.98
N VAL A 246 -9.33 1.77 5.84
CA VAL A 246 -8.33 1.81 6.93
C VAL A 246 -7.01 2.39 6.43
N ALA A 247 -6.40 3.27 7.22
CA ALA A 247 -5.02 3.72 7.03
C ALA A 247 -4.33 3.77 8.40
N ASN A 248 -3.10 3.23 8.47
CA ASN A 248 -2.28 3.19 9.67
C ASN A 248 -0.80 3.47 9.34
N GLN A 249 -0.55 4.75 9.19
CA GLN A 249 0.62 5.42 8.66
C GLN A 249 1.41 6.04 9.81
N ARG A 250 2.70 5.75 9.90
CA ARG A 250 3.56 6.38 10.92
C ARG A 250 3.87 7.83 10.55
N GLY A 251 4.06 8.10 9.26
CA GLY A 251 4.53 9.37 8.74
C GLY A 251 6.00 9.61 9.04
N TYR A 252 6.53 10.75 8.58
CA TYR A 252 7.93 11.10 8.74
C TYR A 252 8.38 11.12 10.20
N TYR A 253 9.65 10.77 10.45
CA TYR A 253 10.23 10.77 11.80
C TYR A 253 10.05 12.10 12.55
N PHE A 254 10.19 13.23 11.84
CA PHE A 254 10.06 14.58 12.40
C PHE A 254 8.63 15.12 12.41
N ALA A 255 7.67 14.39 11.84
CA ALA A 255 6.27 14.80 11.67
C ALA A 255 5.37 13.56 11.62
N GLN A 256 5.35 12.79 12.70
CA GLN A 256 4.57 11.56 12.78
C GLN A 256 3.07 11.87 12.73
N SER A 257 2.34 10.99 12.05
CA SER A 257 0.89 11.09 11.88
C SER A 257 0.17 10.78 13.19
N GLU A 258 -0.80 11.62 13.56
CA GLU A 258 -1.62 11.37 14.74
C GLU A 258 -2.38 10.05 14.61
N GLY A 259 -2.53 9.31 15.71
CA GLY A 259 -3.31 8.06 15.74
C GLY A 259 -2.61 6.84 15.13
N PHE A 260 -1.33 6.94 14.78
CA PHE A 260 -0.56 5.76 14.38
C PHE A 260 -0.53 4.74 15.53
N ASP A 261 -0.83 3.50 15.21
CA ASP A 261 -0.85 2.39 16.17
C ASP A 261 0.02 1.24 15.65
N GLY A 262 1.18 1.02 16.28
CA GLY A 262 2.08 -0.08 15.93
C GLY A 262 1.44 -1.46 16.12
N ASP A 263 0.40 -1.56 16.94
CA ASP A 263 -0.32 -2.79 17.26
C ASP A 263 -1.57 -3.00 16.38
N LYS A 264 -1.83 -2.10 15.42
CA LYS A 264 -3.05 -2.11 14.60
C LYS A 264 -3.21 -3.43 13.85
N THR A 265 -4.32 -4.12 14.12
CA THR A 265 -4.75 -5.31 13.37
C THR A 265 -6.12 -5.13 12.72
N VAL A 266 -6.36 -5.90 11.67
CA VAL A 266 -7.67 -6.07 11.04
C VAL A 266 -8.01 -7.55 10.98
N GLU A 267 -9.28 -7.87 11.16
CA GLU A 267 -9.80 -9.22 10.92
C GLU A 267 -10.23 -9.38 9.46
N VAL A 268 -9.87 -10.53 8.90
CA VAL A 268 -10.21 -10.97 7.54
C VAL A 268 -10.77 -12.39 7.52
#